data_AF-A0A0A8J467-F1
#
_entry.id   AF-A0A0A8J467-F1
#
_cell.length_a   1.000
_cell.length_b   1.000
_cell.length_c   1.000
_cell.angle_alpha   90.00
_cell.angle_beta   90.00
_cell.angle_gamma   90.00
#
_symmetry.space_group_name_H-M   'P 1'
#
loop_
_entity.id
_entity.type
_entity.pdbx_description
1 polymer ?
#
loop_
_entity_poly.entity_id
_entity_poly.type
_entity_poly.pdbx_seq_one_letter_code
_entity_poly.pdbx_strand_id
1 'polypeptide(L)'
;AREVYRLVSEETHALVKEQYQLLNEEILPQLATEGIRFVKRSEWNDAQREWIRGFFFREVMPVITPIGLDPSHPFPRVLNKSLNFAVELEGRDAFGRSSGAAIVQAPRVLPRVIRLPRELGDVEYAFVFLSSILHEFVHELFSGMKVLGCYQFRVTRNSDLFVDEEEVKNLRAKIQGELPQRHFGDAVRLEIANNCSEAMTQFLLGQFNLTESDLYRVTGPVNLVRLMQVPDWVLRNDLKFVPFTPGTTKALQKCHSVFDSIRGGDILLHHPYQSFNPVIELLDQAATDPQVVAIRMTVYRTGTDSVLMQSLLRAAQNGKEVTVVVELMARFDEEANIGWATKLEEVGAHVVYGVVGYKTH
;
A
#
# COMPACT_ATOMS: atom_id res chain seq x y z
N ALA A 1 8.99 25.12 -15.18
CA ALA A 1 7.89 24.18 -14.84
C ALA A 1 7.59 23.20 -15.97
N ARG A 2 7.06 23.64 -17.13
CA ARG A 2 6.72 22.74 -18.25
C ARG A 2 7.88 21.89 -18.76
N GLU A 3 9.06 22.49 -18.93
CA GLU A 3 10.24 21.75 -19.37
C GLU A 3 10.72 20.72 -18.34
N VAL A 4 10.69 21.06 -17.06
CA VAL A 4 11.01 20.12 -15.97
C VAL A 4 10.03 18.95 -15.98
N TYR A 5 8.73 19.21 -16.15
CA TYR A 5 7.72 18.15 -16.24
C TYR A 5 7.98 17.22 -17.42
N ARG A 6 8.31 17.77 -18.59
CA ARG A 6 8.65 17.00 -19.79
C ARG A 6 9.84 16.07 -19.53
N LEU A 7 10.95 16.61 -18.99
CA LEU A 7 12.16 15.83 -18.70
C LEU A 7 11.91 14.74 -17.65
N VAL A 8 11.17 15.05 -16.57
CA VAL A 8 10.80 14.05 -15.54
C VAL A 8 9.90 12.98 -16.12
N SER A 9 8.93 13.35 -16.97
CA SER A 9 8.04 12.39 -17.61
C SER A 9 8.83 11.44 -18.53
N GLU A 10 9.70 11.95 -19.41
CA GLU A 10 10.54 11.15 -20.29
C GLU A 10 11.40 10.13 -19.52
N GLU A 11 12.07 10.59 -18.46
CA GLU A 11 12.88 9.73 -17.59
C GLU A 11 12.02 8.68 -16.87
N THR A 12 10.84 9.08 -16.37
CA THR A 12 9.93 8.15 -15.68
C THR A 12 9.42 7.06 -16.63
N HIS A 13 9.15 7.38 -17.90
CA HIS A 13 8.77 6.39 -18.91
C HIS A 13 9.90 5.40 -19.18
N ALA A 14 11.14 5.89 -19.29
CA ALA A 14 12.31 5.05 -19.48
C ALA A 14 12.50 4.08 -18.30
N LEU A 15 12.45 4.60 -17.07
CA LEU A 15 12.56 3.79 -15.84
C LEU A 15 11.47 2.74 -15.73
N VAL A 16 10.22 3.10 -16.04
CA VAL A 16 9.11 2.13 -15.99
C VAL A 16 9.29 1.06 -17.06
N LYS A 17 9.70 1.42 -18.27
CA LYS A 17 9.98 0.45 -19.34
C LYS A 17 11.08 -0.54 -18.91
N GLU A 18 12.17 -0.02 -18.36
CA GLU A 18 13.28 -0.83 -17.86
C GLU A 18 12.84 -1.77 -16.73
N GLN A 19 12.02 -1.30 -15.77
CA GLN A 19 11.47 -2.15 -14.69
C GLN A 19 10.75 -3.38 -15.22
N TYR A 20 9.91 -3.23 -16.25
CA TYR A 20 9.19 -4.38 -16.84
C TYR A 20 10.11 -5.25 -17.71
N GLN A 21 11.14 -4.68 -18.35
CA GLN A 21 12.15 -5.47 -19.07
C GLN A 21 12.93 -6.36 -18.09
N LEU A 22 13.51 -5.77 -17.05
CA LEU A 22 14.22 -6.49 -15.98
C LEU A 22 13.34 -7.57 -15.35
N LEU A 23 12.08 -7.25 -15.05
CA LEU A 23 11.14 -8.22 -14.50
C LEU A 23 10.96 -9.43 -15.42
N ASN A 24 10.65 -9.20 -16.70
CA ASN A 24 10.26 -10.27 -17.61
C ASN A 24 11.44 -11.04 -18.21
N GLU A 25 12.56 -10.37 -18.44
CA GLU A 25 13.70 -10.91 -19.18
C GLU A 25 14.79 -11.45 -18.24
N GLU A 26 14.86 -10.97 -17.00
CA GLU A 26 15.90 -11.37 -16.04
C GLU A 26 15.32 -11.99 -14.77
N ILE A 27 14.50 -11.25 -14.02
CA ILE A 27 14.07 -11.65 -12.67
C ILE A 27 13.17 -12.89 -12.72
N LEU A 28 12.09 -12.88 -13.51
CA LEU A 28 11.17 -14.01 -13.60
C LEU A 28 11.85 -15.29 -14.15
N PRO A 29 12.67 -15.23 -15.21
CA PRO A 29 13.44 -16.38 -15.66
C PRO A 29 14.42 -16.93 -14.61
N GLN A 30 15.18 -16.07 -13.94
CA GLN A 30 16.13 -16.51 -12.90
C GLN A 30 15.41 -17.14 -11.70
N LEU A 31 14.30 -16.54 -11.24
CA LEU A 31 13.46 -17.15 -10.20
C LEU A 31 12.96 -18.54 -10.62
N ALA A 32 12.58 -18.73 -11.89
CA ALA A 32 12.13 -20.01 -12.39
C ALA A 32 13.24 -21.07 -12.33
N THR A 33 14.49 -20.72 -12.62
CA THR A 33 15.64 -21.63 -12.46
C THR A 33 15.88 -22.04 -11.01
N GLU A 34 15.46 -21.21 -10.06
CA GLU A 34 15.53 -21.45 -8.62
C GLU A 34 14.28 -22.15 -8.05
N GLY A 35 13.36 -22.63 -8.89
CA GLY A 35 12.15 -23.33 -8.44
C GLY A 35 11.03 -22.40 -7.95
N ILE A 36 11.06 -21.12 -8.33
CA ILE A 36 10.05 -20.11 -8.03
C ILE A 36 9.45 -19.60 -9.33
N ARG A 37 8.20 -19.96 -9.63
CA ARG A 37 7.59 -19.67 -10.94
C ARG A 37 6.30 -18.89 -10.81
N PHE A 38 6.15 -17.87 -11.64
CA PHE A 38 4.88 -17.19 -11.86
C PHE A 38 4.26 -17.74 -13.14
N VAL A 39 3.30 -18.66 -13.00
CA VAL A 39 2.74 -19.40 -14.13
C VAL A 39 1.84 -18.49 -14.95
N LYS A 40 2.21 -18.28 -16.22
CA LYS A 40 1.42 -17.47 -17.15
C LYS A 40 0.11 -18.16 -17.48
N ARG A 41 -0.94 -17.38 -17.72
CA ARG A 41 -2.27 -17.88 -18.09
C ARG A 41 -2.25 -18.89 -19.25
N SER A 42 -1.42 -18.64 -20.26
CA SER A 42 -1.26 -19.52 -21.43
C SER A 42 -0.60 -20.86 -21.13
N GLU A 43 -0.01 -21.01 -19.95
CA GLU A 43 0.76 -22.18 -19.52
C GLU A 43 0.03 -23.00 -18.45
N TRP A 44 -1.19 -22.60 -18.06
CA TRP A 44 -1.97 -23.35 -17.08
C TRP A 44 -2.37 -24.71 -17.64
N ASN A 45 -2.05 -25.77 -16.90
CA ASN A 45 -2.58 -27.11 -17.18
C ASN A 45 -4.03 -27.23 -16.67
N ASP A 46 -4.72 -28.33 -17.03
CA ASP A 46 -6.14 -28.51 -16.71
C ASP A 46 -6.42 -28.53 -15.20
N ALA A 47 -5.55 -29.17 -14.41
CA ALA A 47 -5.69 -29.25 -12.96
C ALA A 47 -5.50 -27.88 -12.29
N GLN A 48 -4.52 -27.09 -12.74
CA GLN A 48 -4.31 -25.72 -12.32
C GLN A 48 -5.52 -24.85 -12.69
N ARG A 49 -6.00 -24.94 -13.94
CA ARG A 49 -7.16 -24.17 -14.41
C ARG A 49 -8.40 -24.45 -13.57
N GLU A 50 -8.69 -25.72 -13.26
CA GLU A 50 -9.85 -26.09 -12.45
C GLU A 50 -9.73 -25.57 -11.02
N TRP A 51 -8.54 -25.68 -10.40
CA TRP A 51 -8.32 -25.11 -9.07
C TRP A 51 -8.48 -23.59 -9.05
N ILE A 52 -7.89 -22.90 -10.04
CA ILE A 52 -7.98 -21.44 -10.17
C ILE A 52 -9.43 -21.02 -10.41
N ARG A 53 -10.20 -21.77 -11.21
CA ARG A 53 -11.63 -21.57 -11.40
C ARG A 53 -12.36 -21.67 -10.05
N GLY A 54 -12.13 -22.73 -9.29
CA GLY A 54 -12.70 -22.89 -7.95
C GLY A 54 -12.34 -21.75 -7.00
N PHE A 55 -11.07 -21.31 -7.01
CA PHE A 55 -10.62 -20.12 -6.26
C PHE A 55 -11.37 -18.86 -6.68
N PHE A 56 -11.54 -18.64 -8.00
CA PHE A 56 -12.27 -17.50 -8.52
C PHE A 56 -13.71 -17.45 -7.98
N PHE A 57 -14.47 -18.55 -8.10
CA PHE A 57 -15.87 -18.58 -7.64
C PHE A 57 -16.02 -18.48 -6.11
N ARG A 58 -15.10 -19.06 -5.34
CA ARG A 58 -15.19 -19.04 -3.87
C ARG A 58 -14.71 -17.73 -3.24
N GLU A 59 -13.63 -17.15 -3.76
CA GLU A 59 -12.89 -16.09 -3.06
C GLU A 59 -12.87 -14.76 -3.81
N VAL A 60 -12.88 -14.79 -5.15
CA VAL A 60 -12.74 -13.58 -5.98
C VAL A 60 -14.10 -13.00 -6.38
N MET A 61 -14.95 -13.81 -7.01
CA MET A 61 -16.26 -13.39 -7.52
C MET A 61 -17.18 -12.82 -6.42
N PRO A 62 -17.26 -13.37 -5.20
CA PRO A 62 -18.19 -12.85 -4.18
C PRO A 62 -17.88 -11.44 -3.68
N VAL A 63 -16.64 -10.96 -3.86
CA VAL A 63 -16.20 -9.64 -3.40
C VAL A 63 -16.00 -8.65 -4.55
N ILE A 64 -16.31 -9.06 -5.78
CA ILE A 64 -16.19 -8.22 -6.97
C ILE A 64 -17.58 -7.85 -7.48
N THR A 65 -17.77 -6.56 -7.70
CA THR A 65 -19.00 -6.03 -8.29
C THR A 65 -18.66 -5.41 -9.65
N PRO A 66 -19.16 -5.97 -10.78
CA PRO A 66 -19.02 -5.34 -12.08
C PRO A 66 -19.94 -4.11 -12.18
N ILE A 67 -19.44 -3.03 -12.76
CA ILE A 67 -20.19 -1.79 -13.02
C ILE A 67 -20.27 -1.60 -14.53
N GLY A 68 -21.42 -1.95 -15.11
CA GLY A 68 -21.71 -1.65 -16.52
C GLY A 68 -21.83 -0.14 -16.73
N LEU A 69 -21.23 0.35 -17.80
CA LEU A 69 -21.27 1.77 -18.14
C LEU A 69 -22.45 2.05 -19.07
N ASP A 70 -23.35 2.93 -18.65
CA ASP A 70 -24.50 3.40 -19.41
C ASP A 70 -24.89 4.82 -18.94
N PRO A 71 -25.82 5.53 -19.61
CA PRO A 71 -26.20 6.88 -19.19
C PRO A 71 -26.73 7.01 -17.76
N SER A 72 -27.27 5.93 -17.18
CA SER A 72 -27.74 5.86 -15.80
C SER A 72 -26.65 5.38 -14.82
N HIS A 73 -25.59 4.75 -15.32
CA HIS A 73 -24.45 4.25 -14.55
C HIS A 73 -23.14 4.85 -15.11
N PRO A 74 -22.77 6.08 -14.67
CA PRO A 74 -21.56 6.72 -15.14
C PRO A 74 -20.30 6.01 -14.63
N PHE A 75 -19.14 6.41 -15.17
CA PHE A 75 -17.85 5.87 -14.77
C PHE A 75 -17.66 5.97 -13.24
N PRO A 76 -17.32 4.86 -12.56
CA PRO A 76 -17.25 4.85 -11.11
C PRO A 76 -16.06 5.65 -10.59
N ARG A 77 -16.16 6.17 -9.36
CA ARG A 77 -15.00 6.77 -8.69
C ARG A 77 -13.98 5.69 -8.35
N VAL A 78 -12.87 5.68 -9.07
CA VAL A 78 -11.76 4.74 -8.86
C VAL A 78 -10.81 5.25 -7.78
N LEU A 79 -10.57 4.42 -6.76
CA LEU A 79 -9.65 4.70 -5.67
C LEU A 79 -8.20 4.85 -6.15
N ASN A 80 -7.46 5.78 -5.55
CA ASN A 80 -6.04 5.95 -5.83
C ASN A 80 -5.25 4.64 -5.65
N LYS A 81 -4.41 4.32 -6.65
CA LYS A 81 -3.51 3.16 -6.71
C LYS A 81 -4.21 1.80 -6.59
N SER A 82 -5.52 1.71 -6.79
CA SER A 82 -6.24 0.43 -6.84
C SER A 82 -6.00 -0.31 -8.16
N LEU A 83 -6.25 -1.63 -8.14
CA LEU A 83 -6.25 -2.47 -9.35
C LEU A 83 -7.69 -2.51 -9.87
N ASN A 84 -7.86 -2.18 -11.15
CA ASN A 84 -9.16 -2.18 -11.81
C ASN A 84 -9.03 -2.83 -13.18
N PHE A 85 -10.15 -3.22 -13.77
CA PHE A 85 -10.20 -3.79 -15.11
C PHE A 85 -11.26 -3.05 -15.91
N ALA A 86 -10.88 -2.64 -17.10
CA ALA A 86 -11.80 -2.12 -18.11
C ALA A 86 -12.16 -3.26 -19.05
N VAL A 87 -13.45 -3.55 -19.17
CA VAL A 87 -13.98 -4.68 -19.92
C VAL A 87 -14.77 -4.14 -21.10
N GLU A 88 -14.41 -4.53 -22.32
CA GLU A 88 -15.17 -4.24 -23.53
C GLU A 88 -16.25 -5.31 -23.71
N LEU A 89 -17.48 -4.87 -23.93
CA LEU A 89 -18.66 -5.73 -23.96
C LEU A 89 -19.46 -5.54 -25.25
N GLU A 90 -20.02 -6.63 -25.74
CA GLU A 90 -20.96 -6.65 -26.86
C GLU A 90 -22.22 -7.45 -26.48
N GLY A 91 -23.39 -6.95 -26.88
CA GLY A 91 -24.67 -7.62 -26.66
C GLY A 91 -25.56 -6.90 -25.65
N ARG A 92 -26.43 -7.67 -24.99
CA ARG A 92 -27.39 -7.17 -24.00
C ARG A 92 -27.30 -8.02 -22.73
N ASP A 93 -27.35 -7.38 -21.58
CA ASP A 93 -27.41 -8.08 -20.31
C ASP A 93 -28.76 -8.83 -20.13
N ALA A 94 -28.88 -9.59 -19.04
CA ALA A 94 -30.11 -10.29 -18.67
C ALA A 94 -31.34 -9.38 -18.52
N PHE A 95 -31.17 -8.07 -18.44
CA PHE A 95 -32.23 -7.06 -18.33
C PHE A 95 -32.46 -6.29 -19.64
N GLY A 96 -31.81 -6.71 -20.75
CA GLY A 96 -31.95 -6.10 -22.06
C GLY A 96 -31.18 -4.79 -22.25
N ARG A 97 -30.32 -4.40 -21.31
CA ARG A 97 -29.48 -3.21 -21.40
C ARG A 97 -28.24 -3.50 -22.25
N SER A 98 -27.89 -2.57 -23.13
CA SER A 98 -26.65 -2.60 -23.89
C SER A 98 -25.62 -1.66 -23.25
N SER A 99 -24.56 -2.22 -22.69
CA SER A 99 -23.39 -1.47 -22.24
C SER A 99 -22.19 -1.89 -23.08
N GLY A 100 -21.53 -0.94 -23.75
CA GLY A 100 -20.33 -1.23 -24.55
C GLY A 100 -19.06 -1.46 -23.70
N ALA A 101 -19.11 -1.07 -22.43
CA ALA A 101 -17.99 -1.21 -21.50
C ALA A 101 -18.47 -1.43 -20.07
N ALA A 102 -17.61 -2.03 -19.24
CA ALA A 102 -17.80 -2.17 -17.81
C ALA A 102 -16.47 -2.00 -17.06
N ILE A 103 -16.56 -1.57 -15.79
CA ILE A 103 -15.43 -1.48 -14.89
C ILE A 103 -15.58 -2.51 -13.78
N VAL A 104 -14.51 -3.25 -13.53
CA VAL A 104 -14.42 -4.23 -12.45
C VAL A 104 -13.32 -3.76 -11.50
N GLN A 105 -13.67 -3.44 -10.26
CA GLN A 105 -12.70 -2.99 -9.26
C GLN A 105 -12.28 -4.19 -8.40
N ALA A 106 -10.97 -4.47 -8.31
CA ALA A 106 -10.45 -5.51 -7.45
C ALA A 106 -10.17 -4.94 -6.05
N PRO A 107 -10.92 -5.34 -5.00
CA PRO A 107 -10.71 -4.83 -3.64
C PRO A 107 -9.27 -5.05 -3.14
N ARG A 108 -8.79 -4.20 -2.23
CA ARG A 108 -7.44 -4.31 -1.65
C ARG A 108 -7.25 -5.56 -0.78
N VAL A 109 -8.35 -6.11 -0.25
CA VAL A 109 -8.33 -7.34 0.56
C VAL A 109 -7.92 -8.57 -0.27
N LEU A 110 -8.17 -8.56 -1.58
CA LEU A 110 -7.77 -9.68 -2.44
C LEU A 110 -6.25 -9.70 -2.65
N PRO A 111 -5.59 -10.86 -2.43
CA PRO A 111 -4.17 -11.01 -2.73
C PRO A 111 -3.91 -10.77 -4.21
N ARG A 112 -2.83 -10.06 -4.55
CA ARG A 112 -2.47 -9.77 -5.95
C ARG A 112 -1.64 -10.86 -6.60
N VAL A 113 -0.97 -11.65 -5.77
CA VAL A 113 -0.24 -12.85 -6.12
C VAL A 113 -0.83 -13.97 -5.26
N ILE A 114 -1.19 -15.08 -5.89
CA ILE A 114 -1.80 -16.25 -5.24
C ILE A 114 -0.84 -17.41 -5.40
N ARG A 115 -0.48 -18.06 -4.29
CA ARG A 115 0.32 -19.30 -4.33
C ARG A 115 -0.58 -20.46 -4.72
N LEU A 116 -0.16 -21.23 -5.71
CA LEU A 116 -0.81 -22.49 -6.06
C LEU A 116 -0.52 -23.56 -4.99
N PRO A 117 -1.44 -24.50 -4.73
CA PRO A 117 -1.14 -25.69 -3.95
C PRO A 117 0.10 -26.40 -4.49
N ARG A 118 0.91 -26.96 -3.60
CA ARG A 118 2.19 -27.57 -3.96
C ARG A 118 2.01 -28.70 -4.96
N GLU A 119 0.93 -29.45 -4.86
CA GLU A 119 0.62 -30.60 -5.72
C GLU A 119 0.24 -30.17 -7.15
N LEU A 120 -0.15 -28.91 -7.33
CA LEU A 120 -0.54 -28.32 -8.61
C LEU A 120 0.59 -27.49 -9.24
N GLY A 121 1.68 -27.23 -8.52
CA GLY A 121 2.83 -26.51 -9.02
C GLY A 121 3.83 -27.43 -9.71
N ASP A 122 4.33 -27.02 -10.87
CA ASP A 122 5.46 -27.70 -11.53
C ASP A 122 6.78 -27.53 -10.74
N VAL A 123 6.79 -26.60 -9.80
CA VAL A 123 7.92 -26.24 -8.92
C VAL A 123 7.42 -26.01 -7.50
N GLU A 124 8.33 -25.98 -6.52
CA GLU A 124 8.00 -25.83 -5.10
C GLU A 124 7.20 -24.55 -4.76
N TYR A 125 7.51 -23.46 -5.45
CA TYR A 125 6.86 -22.17 -5.28
C TYR A 125 6.24 -21.69 -6.59
N ALA A 126 5.04 -22.19 -6.89
CA ALA A 126 4.27 -21.75 -8.04
C ALA A 126 3.24 -20.67 -7.64
N PHE A 127 3.18 -19.59 -8.40
CA PHE A 127 2.31 -18.44 -8.17
C PHE A 127 1.51 -18.09 -9.42
N VAL A 128 0.34 -17.49 -9.23
CA VAL A 128 -0.47 -16.89 -10.30
C VAL A 128 -0.88 -15.46 -9.93
N PHE A 129 -0.99 -14.59 -10.92
CA PHE A 129 -1.44 -13.22 -10.71
C PHE A 129 -2.97 -13.15 -10.66
N LEU A 130 -3.51 -12.35 -9.72
CA LEU A 130 -4.95 -12.07 -9.69
C LEU A 130 -5.44 -11.48 -11.03
N SER A 131 -4.61 -10.68 -11.70
CA SER A 131 -4.94 -10.15 -13.03
C SER A 131 -5.10 -11.23 -14.08
N SER A 132 -4.34 -12.33 -14.00
CA SER A 132 -4.50 -13.47 -14.91
C SER A 132 -5.78 -14.25 -14.62
N ILE A 133 -6.13 -14.42 -13.33
CA ILE A 133 -7.39 -15.07 -12.92
C ILE A 133 -8.59 -14.28 -13.43
N LEU A 134 -8.60 -12.96 -13.20
CA LEU A 134 -9.68 -12.10 -13.66
C LEU A 134 -9.76 -12.07 -15.18
N HIS A 135 -8.63 -11.95 -15.87
CA HIS A 135 -8.62 -11.95 -17.33
C HIS A 135 -9.17 -13.25 -17.95
N GLU A 136 -9.04 -14.40 -17.28
CA GLU A 136 -9.64 -15.67 -17.72
C GLU A 136 -11.15 -15.72 -17.44
N PHE A 137 -11.56 -15.42 -16.20
CA PHE A 137 -12.92 -15.70 -15.71
C PHE A 137 -13.84 -14.47 -15.65
N VAL A 138 -13.41 -13.30 -16.12
CA VAL A 138 -14.23 -12.06 -16.11
C VAL A 138 -15.56 -12.23 -16.82
N HIS A 139 -15.64 -13.10 -17.83
CA HIS A 139 -16.87 -13.38 -18.58
C HIS A 139 -18.00 -13.94 -17.69
N GLU A 140 -17.65 -14.65 -16.60
CA GLU A 140 -18.62 -15.17 -15.63
C GLU A 140 -19.35 -14.05 -14.87
N LEU A 141 -18.82 -12.81 -14.87
CA LEU A 141 -19.46 -11.64 -14.28
C LEU A 141 -20.53 -11.00 -15.19
N PHE A 142 -20.57 -11.37 -16.47
CA PHE A 142 -21.34 -10.67 -17.51
C PHE A 142 -22.27 -11.63 -18.27
N SER A 143 -23.27 -12.17 -17.58
CA SER A 143 -24.26 -13.07 -18.19
C SER A 143 -25.06 -12.39 -19.31
N GLY A 144 -25.13 -13.06 -20.47
CA GLY A 144 -25.82 -12.56 -21.67
C GLY A 144 -24.98 -11.65 -22.57
N MET A 145 -23.79 -11.23 -22.13
CA MET A 145 -22.89 -10.37 -22.89
C MET A 145 -21.62 -11.11 -23.29
N LYS A 146 -21.06 -10.71 -24.43
CA LYS A 146 -19.77 -11.20 -24.92
C LYS A 146 -18.68 -10.24 -24.49
N VAL A 147 -17.68 -10.75 -23.78
CA VAL A 147 -16.45 -10.00 -23.46
C VAL A 147 -15.55 -9.97 -24.69
N LEU A 148 -15.27 -8.77 -25.20
CA LEU A 148 -14.35 -8.56 -26.33
C LEU A 148 -12.89 -8.37 -25.86
N GLY A 149 -12.72 -7.77 -24.69
CA GLY A 149 -11.42 -7.48 -24.11
C GLY A 149 -11.54 -7.18 -22.62
N CYS A 150 -10.46 -7.45 -21.87
CA CYS A 150 -10.39 -7.13 -20.45
C CYS A 150 -8.97 -6.68 -20.11
N TYR A 151 -8.85 -5.43 -19.70
CA TYR A 151 -7.57 -4.74 -19.56
C TYR A 151 -7.42 -4.21 -18.15
N GLN A 152 -6.40 -4.69 -17.45
CA GLN A 152 -6.05 -4.11 -16.15
C GLN A 152 -5.58 -2.67 -16.31
N PHE A 153 -5.99 -1.82 -15.37
CA PHE A 153 -5.50 -0.46 -15.26
C PHE A 153 -5.39 0.00 -13.81
N ARG A 154 -4.55 1.00 -13.59
CA ARG A 154 -4.33 1.65 -12.30
C ARG A 154 -4.12 3.14 -12.50
N VAL A 155 -4.79 3.94 -11.67
CA VAL A 155 -4.59 5.39 -11.64
C VAL A 155 -3.81 5.77 -10.40
N THR A 156 -2.82 6.62 -10.57
CA THR A 156 -2.16 7.34 -9.49
C THR A 156 -2.68 8.77 -9.46
N ARG A 157 -3.03 9.24 -8.28
CA ARG A 157 -3.60 10.55 -8.00
C ARG A 157 -2.72 11.34 -7.06
N ASN A 158 -2.77 12.67 -7.19
CA ASN A 158 -2.26 13.57 -6.18
C ASN A 158 -2.87 13.20 -4.81
N SER A 159 -2.04 13.18 -3.78
CA SER A 159 -2.41 12.80 -2.41
C SER A 159 -1.95 13.84 -1.40
N ASP A 160 -1.61 15.04 -1.88
CA ASP A 160 -1.36 16.20 -1.04
C ASP A 160 -2.66 16.67 -0.40
N LEU A 161 -2.57 16.99 0.89
CA LEU A 161 -3.66 17.61 1.64
C LEU A 161 -3.45 19.12 1.59
N PHE A 162 -4.36 19.83 0.95
CA PHE A 162 -4.33 21.30 0.90
C PHE A 162 -5.02 21.85 2.14
N VAL A 163 -4.26 21.95 3.23
CA VAL A 163 -4.73 22.57 4.46
C VAL A 163 -4.14 23.95 4.52
N ASP A 164 -4.96 24.99 4.30
CA ASP A 164 -4.56 26.35 4.65
C ASP A 164 -4.29 26.39 6.16
N GLU A 165 -3.03 26.61 6.53
CA GLU A 165 -2.54 26.60 7.91
C GLU A 165 -2.81 27.94 8.64
N GLU A 166 -3.00 29.04 7.90
CA GLU A 166 -3.11 30.39 8.46
C GLU A 166 -4.54 30.71 8.94
N GLU A 167 -5.57 30.06 8.36
CA GLU A 167 -6.98 30.34 8.67
C GLU A 167 -7.62 29.43 9.76
N VAL A 168 -6.86 28.53 10.40
CA VAL A 168 -7.48 27.38 11.10
C VAL A 168 -7.31 27.41 12.61
N LYS A 169 -8.44 27.50 13.34
CA LYS A 169 -8.50 27.35 14.81
C LYS A 169 -8.37 25.91 15.30
N ASN A 170 -8.61 24.90 14.44
CA ASN A 170 -8.53 23.47 14.79
C ASN A 170 -8.00 22.63 13.61
N LEU A 171 -6.68 22.47 13.55
CA LEU A 171 -5.97 21.75 12.49
C LEU A 171 -6.41 20.29 12.36
N ARG A 172 -6.61 19.61 13.50
CA ARG A 172 -7.04 18.20 13.57
C ARG A 172 -8.37 17.97 12.85
N ALA A 173 -9.39 18.78 13.12
CA ALA A 173 -10.72 18.62 12.52
C ALA A 173 -10.69 18.76 10.99
N LYS A 174 -9.87 19.70 10.47
CA LYS A 174 -9.73 19.91 9.02
C LYS A 174 -9.01 18.74 8.34
N ILE A 175 -7.91 18.26 8.92
CA ILE A 175 -7.21 17.07 8.40
C ILE A 175 -8.15 15.86 8.39
N GLN A 176 -8.91 15.61 9.47
CA GLN A 176 -9.89 14.53 9.52
C GLN A 176 -10.94 14.61 8.41
N GLY A 177 -11.41 15.82 8.06
CA GLY A 177 -12.35 16.04 6.96
C GLY A 177 -11.76 15.84 5.56
N GLU A 178 -10.48 16.14 5.37
CA GLU A 178 -9.77 16.03 4.08
C GLU A 178 -9.19 14.62 3.82
N LEU A 179 -8.94 13.81 4.86
CA LEU A 179 -8.37 12.48 4.73
C LEU A 179 -9.10 11.57 3.74
N PRO A 180 -10.45 11.48 3.73
CA PRO A 180 -11.16 10.69 2.73
C PRO A 180 -10.99 11.19 1.29
N GLN A 181 -10.82 12.51 1.11
CA GLN A 181 -10.67 13.13 -0.21
C GLN A 181 -9.33 12.80 -0.87
N ARG A 182 -8.31 12.45 -0.07
CA ARG A 182 -6.98 12.02 -0.55
C ARG A 182 -7.02 10.92 -1.60
N HIS A 183 -8.00 10.03 -1.53
CA HIS A 183 -8.15 8.95 -2.50
C HIS A 183 -8.71 9.40 -3.85
N PHE A 184 -9.19 10.65 -3.95
CA PHE A 184 -9.94 11.20 -5.07
C PHE A 184 -9.35 12.49 -5.64
N GLY A 185 -8.10 12.84 -5.30
CA GLY A 185 -7.39 13.97 -5.91
C GLY A 185 -7.18 13.80 -7.42
N ASP A 186 -6.58 14.81 -8.05
CA ASP A 186 -6.36 14.81 -9.51
C ASP A 186 -5.55 13.61 -9.97
N ALA A 187 -5.96 12.99 -11.08
CA ALA A 187 -5.19 11.92 -11.70
C ALA A 187 -3.90 12.53 -12.28
N VAL A 188 -2.78 11.83 -12.10
CA VAL A 188 -1.46 12.27 -12.60
C VAL A 188 -0.75 11.20 -13.41
N ARG A 189 -1.21 9.95 -13.36
CA ARG A 189 -0.63 8.84 -14.10
C ARG A 189 -1.64 7.72 -14.27
N LEU A 190 -1.75 7.20 -15.48
CA LEU A 190 -2.55 6.03 -15.83
C LEU A 190 -1.62 4.90 -16.30
N GLU A 191 -1.67 3.77 -15.61
CA GLU A 191 -0.99 2.55 -16.03
C GLU A 191 -2.02 1.59 -16.62
N ILE A 192 -1.77 1.06 -17.82
CA ILE A 192 -2.64 0.09 -18.50
C ILE A 192 -1.85 -1.10 -19.02
N ALA A 193 -2.53 -2.24 -19.19
CA ALA A 193 -1.95 -3.37 -19.91
C ALA A 193 -1.52 -2.98 -21.33
N ASN A 194 -0.37 -3.49 -21.78
CA ASN A 194 0.15 -3.21 -23.12
C ASN A 194 -0.79 -3.63 -24.27
N ASN A 195 -1.64 -4.63 -24.04
CA ASN A 195 -2.63 -5.13 -24.99
C ASN A 195 -3.97 -4.40 -24.95
N CYS A 196 -4.09 -3.31 -24.17
CA CYS A 196 -5.28 -2.47 -24.12
C CYS A 196 -5.59 -1.85 -25.48
N SER A 197 -6.84 -1.97 -25.92
CA SER A 197 -7.30 -1.40 -27.19
C SER A 197 -7.09 0.11 -27.21
N GLU A 198 -6.91 0.67 -28.40
CA GLU A 198 -6.76 2.13 -28.54
C GLU A 198 -8.04 2.86 -28.13
N ALA A 199 -9.20 2.31 -28.49
CA ALA A 199 -10.49 2.86 -28.11
C ALA A 199 -10.66 2.93 -26.58
N MET A 200 -10.32 1.85 -25.86
CA MET A 200 -10.38 1.82 -24.40
C MET A 200 -9.33 2.73 -23.76
N THR A 201 -8.13 2.82 -24.36
CA THR A 201 -7.08 3.72 -23.89
C THR A 201 -7.53 5.18 -23.93
N GLN A 202 -8.03 5.63 -25.08
CA GLN A 202 -8.56 7.00 -25.22
C GLN A 202 -9.78 7.23 -24.32
N PHE A 203 -10.64 6.23 -24.16
CA PHE A 203 -11.75 6.29 -23.20
C PHE A 203 -11.24 6.55 -21.77
N LEU A 204 -10.28 5.76 -21.28
CA LEU A 204 -9.74 5.91 -19.92
C LEU A 204 -8.99 7.24 -19.75
N LEU A 205 -8.21 7.69 -20.73
CA LEU A 205 -7.56 9.00 -20.71
C LEU A 205 -8.59 10.13 -20.57
N GLY A 206 -9.67 10.09 -21.35
CA GLY A 206 -10.76 11.05 -21.25
C GLY A 206 -11.46 11.04 -19.89
N GLN A 207 -11.72 9.85 -19.31
CA GLN A 207 -12.35 9.73 -17.98
C GLN A 207 -11.50 10.32 -16.85
N PHE A 208 -10.17 10.27 -16.98
CA PHE A 208 -9.25 10.78 -15.98
C PHE A 208 -8.69 12.17 -16.30
N ASN A 209 -9.10 12.79 -17.41
CA ASN A 209 -8.58 14.06 -17.91
C ASN A 209 -7.05 14.05 -18.02
N LEU A 210 -6.52 12.97 -18.60
CA LEU A 210 -5.09 12.72 -18.79
C LEU A 210 -4.71 12.78 -20.26
N THR A 211 -3.43 12.98 -20.51
CA THR A 211 -2.83 12.99 -21.85
C THR A 211 -1.93 11.77 -22.06
N GLU A 212 -1.47 11.57 -23.30
CA GLU A 212 -0.53 10.49 -23.64
C GLU A 212 0.78 10.55 -22.82
N SER A 213 1.23 11.73 -22.40
CA SER A 213 2.41 11.86 -21.55
C SER A 213 2.21 11.39 -20.12
N ASP A 214 0.97 11.05 -19.73
CA ASP A 214 0.62 10.53 -18.41
C ASP A 214 0.30 9.02 -18.48
N LEU A 215 0.38 8.43 -19.69
CA LEU A 215 0.03 7.05 -20.00
C LEU A 215 1.24 6.12 -19.98
N TYR A 216 1.15 5.06 -19.18
CA TYR A 216 2.17 4.05 -19.04
C TYR A 216 1.61 2.70 -19.47
N ARG A 217 2.00 2.24 -20.67
CA ARG A 217 1.68 0.89 -21.15
C ARG A 217 2.67 -0.11 -20.58
N VAL A 218 2.17 -1.09 -19.83
CA VAL A 218 3.02 -2.02 -19.09
C VAL A 218 2.89 -3.46 -19.58
N THR A 219 4.03 -4.16 -19.66
CA THR A 219 4.12 -5.55 -20.11
C THR A 219 4.11 -6.49 -18.90
N GLY A 220 3.02 -6.51 -18.14
CA GLY A 220 2.94 -7.28 -16.90
C GLY A 220 1.78 -6.86 -16.01
N PRO A 221 1.73 -7.31 -14.74
CA PRO A 221 0.75 -6.81 -13.78
C PRO A 221 0.99 -5.32 -13.49
N VAL A 222 -0.07 -4.52 -13.48
CA VAL A 222 0.05 -3.14 -12.98
C VAL A 222 0.42 -3.18 -11.49
N ASN A 223 1.29 -2.27 -11.04
CA ASN A 223 1.78 -2.17 -9.66
C ASN A 223 2.67 -3.34 -9.19
N LEU A 224 3.93 -3.34 -9.64
CA LEU A 224 4.94 -4.33 -9.26
C LEU A 224 5.25 -4.38 -7.76
N VAL A 225 4.98 -3.32 -6.99
CA VAL A 225 5.19 -3.30 -5.52
C VAL A 225 4.47 -4.45 -4.82
N ARG A 226 3.39 -4.97 -5.41
CA ARG A 226 2.63 -6.09 -4.85
C ARG A 226 3.38 -7.43 -4.90
N LEU A 227 4.47 -7.51 -5.67
CA LEU A 227 5.40 -8.65 -5.65
C LEU A 227 6.27 -8.69 -4.39
N MET A 228 6.40 -7.58 -3.66
CA MET A 228 7.27 -7.49 -2.47
C MET A 228 6.84 -8.41 -1.32
N GLN A 229 5.64 -8.98 -1.36
CA GLN A 229 5.17 -9.97 -0.38
C GLN A 229 5.67 -11.39 -0.70
N VAL A 230 6.08 -11.66 -1.94
CA VAL A 230 6.49 -13.01 -2.37
C VAL A 230 7.68 -13.56 -1.59
N PRO A 231 8.74 -12.77 -1.29
CA PRO A 231 9.86 -13.25 -0.48
C PRO A 231 9.44 -13.83 0.88
N ASP A 232 8.35 -13.35 1.49
CA ASP A 232 7.87 -13.86 2.79
C ASP A 232 7.28 -15.27 2.68
N TRP A 233 6.80 -15.67 1.50
CA TRP A 233 6.20 -16.99 1.24
C TRP A 233 7.20 -18.04 0.75
N VAL A 234 8.38 -17.61 0.33
CA VAL A 234 9.44 -18.47 -0.22
C VAL A 234 10.44 -18.81 0.88
N LEU A 235 10.55 -20.07 1.30
CA LEU A 235 11.46 -20.49 2.38
C LEU A 235 12.87 -20.84 1.87
N ARG A 236 13.43 -19.98 1.00
CA ARG A 236 14.79 -20.10 0.45
C ARG A 236 15.69 -19.01 1.01
N ASN A 237 16.35 -19.30 2.13
CA ASN A 237 17.22 -18.33 2.82
C ASN A 237 18.49 -18.01 2.02
N ASP A 238 18.92 -18.93 1.16
CA ASP A 238 20.04 -18.76 0.23
C ASP A 238 19.78 -17.69 -0.84
N LEU A 239 18.51 -17.38 -1.12
CA LEU A 239 18.09 -16.32 -2.05
C LEU A 239 17.76 -14.99 -1.34
N LYS A 240 17.97 -14.90 -0.03
CA LYS A 240 17.62 -13.73 0.79
C LYS A 240 18.88 -13.12 1.39
N PHE A 241 18.78 -11.83 1.72
CA PHE A 241 19.79 -11.20 2.56
C PHE A 241 19.90 -11.94 3.90
N VAL A 242 21.13 -12.13 4.37
CA VAL A 242 21.37 -12.72 5.69
C VAL A 242 20.68 -11.86 6.74
N PRO A 243 19.80 -12.44 7.59
CA PRO A 243 19.15 -11.70 8.65
C PRO A 243 20.20 -11.03 9.54
N PHE A 244 20.05 -9.74 9.75
CA PHE A 244 20.90 -8.99 10.67
C PHE A 244 20.19 -8.88 12.02
N THR A 245 20.80 -9.42 13.07
CA THR A 245 20.32 -9.24 14.46
C THR A 245 21.04 -8.04 15.07
N PRO A 246 20.33 -6.95 15.39
CA PRO A 246 20.94 -5.79 16.04
C PRO A 246 21.56 -6.15 17.39
N GLY A 247 22.77 -5.67 17.63
CA GLY A 247 23.44 -5.88 18.91
C GLY A 247 22.93 -4.95 20.01
N THR A 248 23.29 -5.25 21.25
CA THR A 248 23.08 -4.33 22.40
C THR A 248 24.42 -3.70 22.79
N THR A 249 24.42 -2.43 23.19
CA THR A 249 25.64 -1.77 23.65
C THR A 249 26.11 -2.36 24.99
N LYS A 250 27.43 -2.44 25.19
CA LYS A 250 28.01 -2.99 26.43
C LYS A 250 27.57 -2.24 27.69
N ALA A 251 27.28 -0.94 27.56
CA ALA A 251 26.79 -0.12 28.66
C ALA A 251 25.44 -0.62 29.19
N LEU A 252 24.54 -1.04 28.29
CA LEU A 252 23.20 -1.50 28.62
C LEU A 252 23.14 -2.99 28.99
N GLN A 253 24.15 -3.78 28.63
CA GLN A 253 24.21 -5.20 28.98
C GLN A 253 24.51 -5.46 30.47
N LYS A 254 25.13 -4.50 31.17
CA LYS A 254 25.65 -4.68 32.52
C LYS A 254 24.70 -4.23 33.63
N CYS A 255 23.67 -3.47 33.30
CA CYS A 255 22.81 -2.81 34.27
C CYS A 255 21.35 -3.21 34.03
N HIS A 256 20.62 -3.52 35.11
CA HIS A 256 19.19 -3.85 35.04
C HIS A 256 18.29 -2.62 34.86
N SER A 257 18.81 -1.42 35.16
CA SER A 257 18.10 -0.16 34.96
C SER A 257 18.74 0.65 33.83
N VAL A 258 17.91 1.08 32.87
CA VAL A 258 18.36 1.99 31.80
C VAL A 258 18.78 3.33 32.41
N PHE A 259 18.09 3.79 33.47
CA PHE A 259 18.43 5.03 34.18
C PHE A 259 19.81 4.98 34.85
N ASP A 260 20.15 3.85 35.49
CA ASP A 260 21.49 3.68 36.10
C ASP A 260 22.58 3.70 35.03
N SER A 261 22.30 3.09 33.88
CA SER A 261 23.22 3.08 32.73
C SER A 261 23.49 4.49 32.22
N ILE A 262 22.44 5.30 32.06
CA ILE A 262 22.53 6.70 31.61
C ILE A 262 23.25 7.56 32.65
N ARG A 263 23.02 7.33 33.96
CA ARG A 263 23.74 8.02 35.04
C ARG A 263 25.25 7.72 35.03
N GLY A 264 25.65 6.55 34.53
CA GLY A 264 27.05 6.15 34.39
C GLY A 264 27.79 6.81 33.21
N GLY A 265 27.07 7.37 32.24
CA GLY A 265 27.63 8.08 31.09
C GLY A 265 26.71 8.08 29.87
N ASP A 266 27.00 8.94 28.90
CA ASP A 266 26.22 9.06 27.67
C ASP A 266 26.20 7.75 26.86
N ILE A 267 25.04 7.42 26.29
CA ILE A 267 24.82 6.21 25.50
C ILE A 267 24.41 6.62 24.08
N LEU A 268 25.25 6.27 23.10
CA LEU A 268 24.92 6.43 21.69
C LEU A 268 24.39 5.11 21.11
N LEU A 269 23.25 5.17 20.44
CA LEU A 269 22.67 4.06 19.68
C LEU A 269 22.77 4.35 18.18
N HIS A 270 23.32 3.42 17.41
CA HIS A 270 23.47 3.48 15.97
C HIS A 270 22.56 2.44 15.30
N HIS A 271 21.39 2.88 14.85
CA HIS A 271 20.44 2.03 14.15
C HIS A 271 20.79 1.91 12.65
N PRO A 272 20.53 0.76 11.99
CA PRO A 272 19.88 -0.44 12.53
C PRO A 272 20.85 -1.42 13.23
N TYR A 273 22.13 -1.07 13.39
CA TYR A 273 23.17 -1.98 13.93
C TYR A 273 22.97 -2.33 15.40
N GLN A 274 22.40 -1.41 16.16
CA GLN A 274 22.06 -1.58 17.57
C GLN A 274 20.55 -1.59 17.75
N SER A 275 20.09 -2.42 18.70
CA SER A 275 18.66 -2.60 18.97
C SER A 275 18.01 -1.30 19.43
N PHE A 276 16.76 -1.09 19.01
CA PHE A 276 15.90 -0.01 19.49
C PHE A 276 15.24 -0.34 20.84
N ASN A 277 15.28 -1.60 21.27
CA ASN A 277 14.68 -2.06 22.54
C ASN A 277 15.05 -1.21 23.77
N PRO A 278 16.29 -0.73 23.94
CA PRO A 278 16.62 0.11 25.09
C PRO A 278 15.79 1.40 25.20
N VAL A 279 15.35 1.96 24.07
CA VAL A 279 14.47 3.14 24.05
C VAL A 279 13.05 2.75 24.49
N ILE A 280 12.58 1.57 24.09
CA ILE A 280 11.29 1.02 24.54
C ILE A 280 11.35 0.74 26.06
N GLU A 281 12.40 0.06 26.52
CA GLU A 281 12.62 -0.24 27.94
C GLU A 281 12.75 1.02 28.79
N LEU A 282 13.39 2.08 28.28
CA LEU A 282 13.44 3.38 28.95
C LEU A 282 12.04 3.93 29.21
N LEU A 283 11.16 3.92 28.20
CA LEU A 283 9.78 4.39 28.37
C LEU A 283 8.95 3.47 29.26
N ASP A 284 9.11 2.15 29.16
CA ASP A 284 8.37 1.19 30.00
C ASP A 284 8.77 1.30 31.47
N GLN A 285 10.07 1.44 31.77
CA GLN A 285 10.56 1.72 33.12
C GLN A 285 10.07 3.10 33.57
N ALA A 286 10.16 4.12 32.72
CA ALA A 286 9.67 5.46 33.03
C ALA A 286 8.17 5.48 33.34
N ALA A 287 7.37 4.63 32.70
CA ALA A 287 5.93 4.54 32.91
C ALA A 287 5.54 3.95 34.27
N THR A 288 6.43 3.17 34.91
CA THR A 288 6.12 2.44 36.15
C THR A 288 6.93 2.88 37.36
N ASP A 289 8.11 3.50 37.16
CA ASP A 289 8.98 3.95 38.24
C ASP A 289 8.32 5.07 39.06
N PRO A 290 8.08 4.90 40.38
CA PRO A 290 7.51 5.92 41.25
C PRO A 290 8.29 7.25 41.29
N GLN A 291 9.59 7.24 40.96
CA GLN A 291 10.44 8.43 40.97
C GLN A 291 10.30 9.28 39.70
N VAL A 292 9.71 8.74 38.63
CA VAL A 292 9.49 9.50 37.40
C VAL A 292 8.22 10.33 37.50
N VAL A 293 8.38 11.65 37.46
CA VAL A 293 7.29 12.63 37.60
C VAL A 293 6.65 12.98 36.24
N ALA A 294 7.48 13.15 35.20
CA ALA A 294 7.04 13.63 33.91
C ALA A 294 7.77 12.94 32.74
N ILE A 295 7.09 12.82 31.60
CA ILE A 295 7.64 12.33 30.34
C ILE A 295 7.27 13.31 29.24
N ARG A 296 8.27 13.82 28.51
CA ARG A 296 8.07 14.71 27.37
C ARG A 296 8.67 14.09 26.12
N MET A 297 7.89 13.99 25.05
CA MET A 297 8.33 13.32 23.82
C MET A 297 7.76 14.00 22.57
N THR A 298 8.55 14.02 21.51
CA THR A 298 8.10 14.42 20.17
C THR A 298 7.83 13.18 19.34
N VAL A 299 6.70 13.19 18.64
CA VAL A 299 6.20 12.11 17.82
C VAL A 299 5.97 12.64 16.40
N TYR A 300 6.91 12.33 15.52
CA TYR A 300 6.83 12.72 14.11
C TYR A 300 5.96 11.75 13.31
N ARG A 301 6.28 10.45 13.34
CA ARG A 301 5.54 9.39 12.65
C ARG A 301 5.33 8.19 13.54
N THR A 302 4.11 7.69 13.59
CA THR A 302 3.79 6.46 14.30
C THR A 302 3.00 5.51 13.43
N GLY A 303 3.36 4.23 13.51
CA GLY A 303 2.52 3.17 12.97
C GLY A 303 1.22 3.04 13.79
N THR A 304 0.25 2.33 13.22
CA THR A 304 -1.02 1.99 13.89
C THR A 304 -0.80 1.25 15.21
N ASP A 305 0.27 0.45 15.29
CA ASP A 305 0.62 -0.39 16.44
C ASP A 305 1.98 0.03 17.04
N SER A 306 2.06 1.26 17.57
CA SER A 306 3.26 1.77 18.20
C SER A 306 3.38 1.36 19.67
N VAL A 307 4.39 0.54 20.00
CA VAL A 307 4.71 0.14 21.39
C VAL A 307 5.03 1.36 22.26
N LEU A 308 5.80 2.32 21.73
CA LEU A 308 6.16 3.55 22.45
C LEU A 308 4.91 4.33 22.89
N MET A 309 3.91 4.42 22.02
CA MET A 309 2.65 5.11 22.32
C MET A 309 1.86 4.38 23.42
N GLN A 310 1.87 3.05 23.44
CA GLN A 310 1.27 2.27 24.51
C GLN A 310 1.96 2.50 25.86
N SER A 311 3.29 2.61 25.87
CA SER A 311 4.05 2.94 27.08
C SER A 311 3.71 4.35 27.59
N LEU A 312 3.55 5.33 26.70
CA LEU A 312 3.12 6.68 27.06
C LEU A 312 1.68 6.72 27.63
N LEU A 313 0.75 5.96 27.04
CA LEU A 313 -0.60 5.82 27.59
C LEU A 313 -0.56 5.27 29.02
N ARG A 314 0.23 4.21 29.24
CA ARG A 314 0.39 3.61 30.57
C ARG A 314 1.00 4.59 31.57
N ALA A 315 1.99 5.39 31.14
CA ALA A 315 2.59 6.41 31.98
C ALA A 315 1.56 7.44 32.46
N ALA A 316 0.71 7.94 31.55
CA ALA A 316 -0.35 8.89 31.87
C ALA A 316 -1.40 8.27 32.82
N GLN A 317 -1.82 7.02 32.57
CA GLN A 317 -2.73 6.26 33.44
C GLN A 317 -2.15 6.05 34.86
N ASN A 318 -0.83 5.93 34.98
CA ASN A 318 -0.13 5.84 36.25
C ASN A 318 0.08 7.21 36.94
N GLY A 319 -0.55 8.28 36.43
CA GLY A 319 -0.55 9.62 37.04
C GLY A 319 0.70 10.44 36.74
N LYS A 320 1.50 10.06 35.74
CA LYS A 320 2.68 10.84 35.32
C LYS A 320 2.27 12.00 34.43
N GLU A 321 2.98 13.11 34.52
CA GLU A 321 2.76 14.25 33.63
C GLU A 321 3.33 13.94 32.25
N VAL A 322 2.50 13.46 31.34
CA VAL A 322 2.89 13.12 29.97
C VAL A 322 2.57 14.27 29.03
N THR A 323 3.58 14.83 28.37
CA THR A 323 3.43 15.83 27.30
C THR A 323 3.96 15.29 25.99
N VAL A 324 3.14 15.30 24.94
CA VAL A 324 3.53 14.77 23.63
C VAL A 324 3.31 15.81 22.55
N VAL A 325 4.36 16.11 21.76
CA VAL A 325 4.23 16.92 20.55
C VAL A 325 3.96 15.98 19.37
N VAL A 326 2.82 16.09 18.71
CA VAL A 326 2.42 15.24 17.58
C VAL A 326 2.40 16.05 16.30
N GLU A 327 3.16 15.61 15.30
CA GLU A 327 3.14 16.19 13.95
C GLU A 327 1.97 15.63 13.13
N LEU A 328 0.88 16.39 13.03
CA LEU A 328 -0.32 15.93 12.31
C LEU A 328 -0.15 15.93 10.79
N MET A 329 0.79 16.70 10.24
CA MET A 329 1.03 16.78 8.80
C MET A 329 2.17 15.85 8.33
N ALA A 330 2.52 14.86 9.14
CA ALA A 330 3.43 13.83 8.72
C ALA A 330 2.82 13.05 7.54
N ARG A 331 3.45 13.19 6.36
CA ARG A 331 2.92 12.61 5.12
C ARG A 331 2.68 11.11 5.24
N PHE A 332 1.44 10.69 4.99
CA PHE A 332 0.95 9.31 4.98
C PHE A 332 0.68 8.68 6.34
N ASP A 333 1.00 9.36 7.45
CA ASP A 333 0.79 8.89 8.82
C ASP A 333 -0.24 9.74 9.58
N GLU A 334 -0.95 10.62 8.88
CA GLU A 334 -1.86 11.61 9.47
C GLU A 334 -2.98 10.94 10.27
N GLU A 335 -3.61 9.89 9.71
CA GLU A 335 -4.68 9.13 10.36
C GLU A 335 -4.20 8.43 11.65
N ALA A 336 -3.02 7.80 11.61
CA ALA A 336 -2.44 7.13 12.76
C ALA A 336 -2.08 8.13 13.86
N ASN A 337 -1.44 9.25 13.50
CA ASN A 337 -1.08 10.30 14.44
C ASN A 337 -2.31 10.94 15.11
N ILE A 338 -3.40 11.17 14.35
CA ILE A 338 -4.69 11.65 14.89
C ILE A 338 -5.29 10.63 15.87
N GLY A 339 -5.28 9.35 15.51
CA GLY A 339 -5.79 8.28 16.37
C GLY A 339 -5.02 8.20 17.70
N TRP A 340 -3.69 8.30 17.64
CA TRP A 340 -2.84 8.31 18.83
C TRP A 340 -3.00 9.55 19.70
N ALA A 341 -3.09 10.73 19.09
CA ALA A 341 -3.38 11.98 19.81
C ALA A 341 -4.69 11.89 20.60
N THR A 342 -5.74 11.35 19.96
CA THR A 342 -7.05 11.14 20.61
C THR A 342 -6.93 10.24 21.84
N LYS A 343 -6.29 9.08 21.70
CA LYS A 343 -6.11 8.13 22.81
C LYS A 343 -5.29 8.72 23.98
N LEU A 344 -4.27 9.53 23.67
CA LEU A 344 -3.44 10.18 24.68
C LEU A 344 -4.23 11.23 25.47
N GLU A 345 -5.03 12.06 24.80
CA GLU A 345 -5.90 13.04 25.45
C GLU A 345 -6.93 12.38 26.38
N GLU A 346 -7.51 11.25 25.95
CA GLU A 346 -8.49 10.48 26.73
C GLU A 346 -7.94 9.97 28.06
N VAL A 347 -6.65 9.67 28.14
CA VAL A 347 -5.98 9.25 29.39
C VAL A 347 -5.33 10.40 30.15
N GLY A 348 -5.57 11.65 29.75
CA GLY A 348 -5.11 12.85 30.45
C GLY A 348 -3.70 13.32 30.09
N ALA A 349 -3.08 12.80 29.02
CA ALA A 349 -1.82 13.34 28.53
C ALA A 349 -2.03 14.69 27.83
N HIS A 350 -1.07 15.60 27.98
CA HIS A 350 -1.08 16.90 27.32
C HIS A 350 -0.52 16.77 25.89
N VAL A 351 -1.42 16.73 24.90
CA VAL A 351 -1.04 16.66 23.49
C VAL A 351 -0.93 18.06 22.90
N VAL A 352 0.24 18.34 22.31
CA VAL A 352 0.51 19.57 21.56
C VAL A 352 0.63 19.20 20.10
N TYR A 353 -0.19 19.82 19.26
CA TYR A 353 -0.03 19.72 17.82
C TYR A 353 1.08 20.67 17.39
N GLY A 354 1.93 20.25 16.45
CA GLY A 354 3.11 21.01 16.00
C GLY A 354 2.88 22.52 15.78
N VAL A 355 3.97 23.30 15.79
CA VAL A 355 3.89 24.77 15.63
C VAL A 355 3.49 25.10 14.20
N VAL A 356 2.49 25.96 14.02
CA VAL A 356 2.03 26.42 12.69
C VAL A 356 3.21 26.97 11.89
N GLY A 357 3.38 26.51 10.64
CA GLY A 357 4.50 26.88 9.77
C GLY A 357 5.84 26.19 10.07
N TYR A 358 5.93 25.34 11.10
CA TYR A 358 7.16 24.62 11.44
C TYR A 358 6.92 23.12 11.67
N LYS A 359 7.66 22.30 10.93
CA LYS A 359 7.66 20.85 11.15
C LYS A 359 8.57 20.47 12.29
N THR A 360 8.06 19.63 13.20
CA THR A 360 8.87 19.07 14.29
C THR A 360 9.39 17.69 13.87
N HIS A 361 10.49 17.65 13.12
CA HIS A 361 11.09 16.44 12.55
C HIS A 361 12.27 15.91 13.38
#